data_AF-A0A821DKB0-F1
#
_entry.id   AF-A0A821DKB0-F1
#
_cell.length_a   1.000
_cell.length_b   1.000
_cell.length_c   1.000
_cell.angle_alpha   90.00
_cell.angle_beta   90.00
_cell.angle_gamma   90.00
#
_symmetry.space_group_name_H-M   'P 1'
#
loop_
_entity.id
_entity.type
_entity.pdbx_description
1 polymer ?
#
loop_
_entity_poly.entity_id
_entity_poly.type
_entity_poly.pdbx_seq_one_letter_code
_entity_poly.pdbx_strand_id
1 'polypeptide(L)'
;MRSGTRCPVDKIDYIDDNNKKQTIECYDDDGYSKGLLAIANELNVFVPRKCKLNDLKLLLSQHAAFKSVSKLAKLATEYNIKIIFMPKYHCETNPIEGYWCHSKQYIRKHTDKSFQKLTTLMPEAKANFIEKHAHLKLFRRFWRTIKAYDQGKDYLEVLRMFFSGLCNDQIISHRKITNTNLDN
;
A
#
# COMPACT_ATOMS: atom_id res chain seq x y z
N MET A 1 4.56 -10.62 -43.05
CA MET A 1 4.22 -9.71 -41.92
C MET A 1 5.28 -8.64 -41.83
N ARG A 2 4.91 -7.36 -41.69
CA ARG A 2 5.90 -6.26 -41.60
C ARG A 2 6.69 -6.38 -40.30
N SER A 3 8.01 -6.38 -40.41
CA SER A 3 8.97 -6.16 -39.33
C SER A 3 8.74 -4.76 -38.75
N GLY A 4 7.98 -4.65 -37.65
CA GLY A 4 7.69 -3.30 -37.14
C GLY A 4 6.95 -3.17 -35.83
N THR A 5 6.49 -4.24 -35.19
CA THR A 5 5.94 -4.13 -33.83
C THR A 5 6.31 -5.37 -33.05
N ARG A 6 7.60 -5.46 -32.66
CA ARG A 6 7.99 -6.44 -31.64
C ARG A 6 7.20 -6.14 -30.37
N CYS A 7 6.69 -7.18 -29.73
CA CYS A 7 6.08 -7.03 -28.41
C CYS A 7 7.15 -6.44 -27.48
N PRO A 8 6.88 -5.35 -26.73
CA PRO A 8 7.85 -4.76 -25.82
C PRO A 8 8.14 -5.63 -24.58
N VAL A 9 7.46 -6.77 -24.47
CA VAL A 9 7.52 -7.68 -23.33
C VAL A 9 7.72 -9.09 -23.86
N ASP A 10 8.67 -9.82 -23.27
CA ASP A 10 8.98 -11.21 -23.65
C ASP A 10 7.99 -12.21 -23.06
N LYS A 11 7.58 -11.96 -21.81
CA LYS A 11 6.65 -12.81 -21.07
C LYS A 11 5.77 -12.04 -20.12
N ILE A 12 4.57 -12.57 -19.86
CA ILE A 12 3.59 -12.02 -18.94
C ILE A 12 3.43 -12.98 -17.76
N ASP A 13 3.95 -12.57 -16.61
CA ASP A 13 3.75 -13.29 -15.35
C ASP A 13 2.49 -12.80 -14.63
N TYR A 14 1.62 -13.73 -14.25
CA TYR A 14 0.40 -13.44 -13.51
C TYR A 14 0.05 -14.54 -12.51
N ILE A 15 -0.90 -14.24 -11.64
CA ILE A 15 -1.44 -15.19 -10.67
C ILE A 15 -2.87 -15.50 -11.12
N ASP A 16 -3.18 -16.79 -11.28
CA ASP A 16 -4.51 -17.25 -11.67
C ASP A 16 -5.51 -17.20 -10.50
N ASP A 17 -6.78 -17.47 -10.79
CA ASP A 17 -7.84 -17.47 -9.78
C ASP A 17 -7.63 -18.52 -8.66
N ASN A 18 -6.73 -19.48 -8.86
CA ASN A 18 -6.33 -20.49 -7.89
C ASN A 18 -5.06 -20.11 -7.11
N ASN A 19 -4.64 -18.84 -7.16
CA ASN A 19 -3.40 -18.33 -6.55
C ASN A 19 -2.10 -19.00 -7.05
N LYS A 20 -2.12 -19.64 -8.21
CA LYS A 20 -0.93 -20.24 -8.81
C LYS A 20 -0.27 -19.26 -9.78
N LYS A 21 1.07 -19.19 -9.72
CA LYS A 21 1.87 -18.39 -10.65
C LYS A 21 1.85 -19.04 -12.03
N GLN A 22 1.49 -18.25 -13.03
CA GLN A 22 1.45 -18.64 -14.44
C GLN A 22 2.28 -17.64 -15.24
N THR A 23 2.85 -18.13 -16.34
CA THR A 23 3.66 -17.32 -17.26
C THR A 23 3.20 -17.61 -18.69
N ILE A 24 3.06 -16.56 -19.49
CA ILE A 24 2.74 -16.64 -20.91
C ILE A 24 3.91 -16.04 -21.67
N GLU A 25 4.45 -16.81 -22.62
CA GLU A 25 5.45 -16.30 -23.55
C GLU A 25 4.75 -15.48 -24.65
N CYS A 26 5.26 -14.29 -24.92
CA CYS A 26 4.74 -13.39 -25.95
C CYS A 26 5.27 -13.70 -27.35
N TYR A 27 6.18 -14.66 -27.48
CA TYR A 27 6.78 -15.10 -28.73
C TYR A 27 6.43 -16.57 -29.00
N ASP A 28 6.24 -16.91 -30.27
CA ASP A 28 6.11 -18.30 -30.72
C ASP A 28 7.50 -18.99 -30.81
N ASP A 29 7.49 -20.30 -31.08
CA ASP A 29 8.71 -21.12 -31.18
C ASP A 29 9.64 -20.65 -32.31
N ASP A 30 9.09 -19.93 -33.30
CA ASP A 30 9.80 -19.35 -34.45
C ASP A 30 10.37 -17.95 -34.15
N GLY A 31 10.14 -17.39 -32.96
CA GLY A 31 10.64 -16.10 -32.50
C GLY A 31 9.83 -14.88 -32.99
N TYR A 32 8.64 -15.09 -33.52
CA TYR A 32 7.69 -14.02 -33.87
C TYR A 32 6.75 -13.71 -32.70
N SER A 33 6.34 -12.44 -32.59
CA SER A 33 5.43 -12.01 -31.54
C SER A 33 4.03 -12.58 -31.77
N LYS A 34 3.47 -13.25 -30.76
CA LYS A 34 2.11 -13.77 -30.78
C LYS A 34 1.09 -12.64 -30.92
N GLY A 35 0.09 -12.86 -31.76
CA GLY A 35 -1.07 -11.96 -31.84
C GLY A 35 -1.97 -12.07 -30.62
N LEU A 36 -2.76 -11.02 -30.34
CA LEU A 36 -3.70 -11.01 -29.20
C LEU A 36 -4.69 -12.17 -29.21
N LEU A 37 -5.09 -12.66 -30.39
CA LEU A 37 -6.00 -13.81 -30.50
C LEU A 37 -5.35 -15.12 -30.05
N ALA A 38 -4.06 -15.33 -30.37
CA ALA A 38 -3.32 -16.50 -29.93
C ALA A 38 -3.16 -16.49 -28.40
N ILE A 39 -2.80 -15.33 -27.84
CA ILE A 39 -2.71 -15.13 -26.39
C ILE A 39 -4.07 -15.36 -25.71
N ALA A 40 -5.18 -14.89 -26.30
CA ALA A 40 -6.52 -15.12 -25.76
C ALA A 40 -6.89 -16.61 -25.69
N ASN A 41 -6.51 -17.39 -26.71
CA ASN A 41 -6.73 -18.83 -26.73
C ASN A 41 -5.89 -19.56 -25.67
N GLU A 42 -4.62 -19.19 -25.50
CA GLU A 42 -3.75 -19.74 -24.45
C GLU A 42 -4.28 -19.43 -23.04
N LEU A 43 -4.91 -18.27 -22.88
CA LEU A 43 -5.58 -17.86 -21.65
C LEU A 43 -6.96 -18.50 -21.45
N ASN A 44 -7.42 -19.35 -22.37
CA ASN A 44 -8.78 -19.92 -22.37
C ASN A 44 -9.89 -18.85 -22.29
N VAL A 45 -9.66 -17.66 -22.85
CA VAL A 45 -10.67 -16.61 -22.93
C VAL A 45 -11.59 -16.91 -24.10
N PHE A 46 -12.90 -16.96 -23.86
CA PHE A 46 -13.88 -17.12 -24.94
C PHE A 46 -13.90 -15.89 -25.85
N VAL A 47 -13.50 -16.07 -27.11
CA VAL A 47 -13.53 -15.01 -28.13
C VAL A 47 -14.63 -15.30 -29.14
N PRO A 48 -15.62 -14.39 -29.32
CA PRO A 48 -16.66 -14.54 -30.33
C PRO A 48 -16.09 -14.60 -31.76
N ARG A 49 -16.66 -15.41 -32.65
CA ARG A 49 -16.21 -15.56 -34.06
C ARG A 49 -16.13 -14.23 -34.84
N LYS A 50 -16.98 -13.26 -34.51
CA LYS A 50 -16.95 -11.89 -35.05
C LYS A 50 -16.60 -10.91 -33.92
N CYS A 51 -15.34 -10.84 -33.55
CA CYS A 51 -14.84 -9.93 -32.52
C CYS A 51 -13.97 -8.85 -33.17
N LYS A 52 -14.26 -7.57 -32.92
CA LYS A 52 -13.38 -6.48 -33.36
C LYS A 52 -12.16 -6.42 -32.44
N LEU A 53 -11.06 -5.88 -32.96
CA LEU A 53 -9.81 -5.75 -32.19
C LEU A 53 -9.99 -5.00 -30.86
N ASN A 54 -10.85 -3.98 -30.82
CA ASN A 54 -11.12 -3.22 -29.59
C ASN A 54 -11.87 -4.06 -28.55
N ASP A 55 -12.82 -4.89 -29.00
CA ASP A 55 -13.57 -5.79 -28.12
C ASP A 55 -12.63 -6.86 -27.53
N LEU A 56 -11.71 -7.39 -28.35
CA LEU A 56 -10.68 -8.32 -27.90
C LEU A 56 -9.75 -7.69 -26.85
N LYS A 57 -9.33 -6.44 -27.04
CA LYS A 57 -8.52 -5.71 -26.05
C LYS A 57 -9.27 -5.53 -24.73
N LEU A 58 -10.58 -5.22 -24.80
CA LEU A 58 -11.41 -5.06 -23.61
C LEU A 58 -11.60 -6.39 -22.87
N LEU A 59 -11.79 -7.50 -23.59
CA LEU A 59 -11.89 -8.83 -22.99
C LEU A 59 -10.57 -9.21 -22.28
N LEU A 60 -9.44 -9.00 -22.95
CA LEU A 60 -8.13 -9.32 -22.37
C LEU A 60 -7.77 -8.43 -21.19
N SER A 61 -8.13 -7.14 -21.20
CA SER A 61 -7.82 -6.23 -20.08
C SER A 61 -8.51 -6.61 -18.77
N GLN A 62 -9.61 -7.37 -18.84
CA GLN A 62 -10.31 -7.91 -17.68
C GLN A 62 -9.62 -9.17 -17.10
N HIS A 63 -8.78 -9.85 -17.89
CA HIS A 63 -8.07 -11.05 -17.47
C HIS A 63 -6.95 -10.71 -16.47
N ALA A 64 -6.69 -11.58 -15.50
CA ALA A 64 -5.67 -11.39 -14.46
C ALA A 64 -4.27 -11.10 -15.04
N ALA A 65 -3.95 -11.70 -16.19
CA ALA A 65 -2.70 -11.49 -16.92
C ALA A 65 -2.43 -10.03 -17.32
N PHE A 66 -3.48 -9.23 -17.54
CA PHE A 66 -3.38 -7.85 -17.98
C PHE A 66 -3.82 -6.83 -16.93
N LYS A 67 -4.27 -7.30 -15.75
CA LYS A 67 -4.55 -6.42 -14.62
C LYS A 67 -3.24 -5.86 -14.09
N SER A 68 -3.19 -4.53 -13.91
CA SER A 68 -2.08 -3.88 -13.25
C SER A 68 -2.08 -4.25 -11.76
N VAL A 69 -1.26 -5.22 -11.39
CA VAL A 69 -1.00 -5.57 -9.99
C VAL A 69 0.24 -4.83 -9.53
N SER A 70 0.16 -4.14 -8.40
CA SER A 70 1.30 -3.40 -7.85
C SER A 70 2.46 -4.34 -7.53
N LYS A 71 3.70 -3.87 -7.68
CA LYS A 71 4.90 -4.65 -7.32
C LYS A 71 4.85 -5.15 -5.88
N LEU A 72 4.29 -4.33 -4.98
CA LEU A 72 4.12 -4.69 -3.56
C LEU A 72 3.14 -5.85 -3.36
N ALA A 73 2.02 -5.88 -4.10
CA ALA A 73 1.08 -7.01 -4.04
C ALA A 73 1.71 -8.32 -4.55
N LYS A 74 2.52 -8.25 -5.62
CA LYS A 74 3.27 -9.41 -6.13
C LYS A 74 4.23 -9.96 -5.07
N LEU A 75 5.04 -9.08 -4.45
CA LEU A 75 5.94 -9.46 -3.36
C LEU A 75 5.18 -10.02 -2.16
N ALA A 76 4.05 -9.41 -1.79
CA ALA A 76 3.24 -9.88 -0.67
C ALA A 76 2.74 -11.31 -0.90
N THR A 77 2.27 -11.64 -2.11
CA THR A 77 1.89 -13.02 -2.44
C THR A 77 3.09 -13.97 -2.42
N GLU A 78 4.23 -13.55 -2.99
CA GLU A 78 5.47 -14.36 -3.02
C GLU A 78 5.95 -14.75 -1.62
N TYR A 79 5.91 -13.82 -0.67
CA TYR A 79 6.34 -14.04 0.71
C TYR A 79 5.19 -14.47 1.65
N ASN A 80 4.00 -14.77 1.12
CA ASN A 80 2.81 -15.11 1.90
C ASN A 80 2.47 -14.07 3.01
N ILE A 81 2.66 -12.79 2.70
CA ILE A 81 2.37 -11.66 3.57
C ILE A 81 0.98 -11.12 3.26
N LYS A 82 0.13 -11.00 4.28
CA LYS A 82 -1.16 -10.34 4.16
C LYS A 82 -1.00 -8.83 4.27
N ILE A 83 -1.44 -8.10 3.25
CA ILE A 83 -1.49 -6.63 3.27
C ILE A 83 -2.77 -6.20 3.96
N ILE A 84 -2.64 -5.36 5.00
CA ILE A 84 -3.78 -4.70 5.63
C ILE A 84 -4.04 -3.40 4.86
N PHE A 85 -5.24 -3.28 4.29
CA PHE A 85 -5.67 -2.02 3.70
C PHE A 85 -5.97 -1.00 4.80
N MET A 86 -5.43 0.20 4.65
CA MET A 86 -5.66 1.31 5.57
C MET A 86 -6.29 2.48 4.81
N PRO A 87 -7.41 3.03 5.30
CA PRO A 87 -8.08 4.12 4.62
C PRO A 87 -7.25 5.41 4.70
N LYS A 88 -7.36 6.24 3.66
CA LYS A 88 -6.60 7.50 3.56
C LYS A 88 -7.06 8.48 4.64
N TYR A 89 -6.12 9.23 5.23
CA TYR A 89 -6.39 10.25 6.26
C TYR A 89 -6.93 9.72 7.60
N HIS A 90 -6.79 8.41 7.86
CA HIS A 90 -7.19 7.77 9.11
C HIS A 90 -5.98 7.38 9.96
N CYS A 91 -5.18 8.35 10.39
CA CYS A 91 -3.95 8.12 11.15
C CYS A 91 -4.18 7.42 12.50
N GLU A 92 -5.37 7.57 13.08
CA GLU A 92 -5.85 6.91 14.29
C GLU A 92 -5.95 5.38 14.15
N THR A 93 -6.08 4.88 12.92
CA THR A 93 -6.01 3.45 12.59
C THR A 93 -4.59 2.94 12.41
N ASN A 94 -3.56 3.78 12.55
CA ASN A 94 -2.18 3.38 12.36
C ASN A 94 -1.42 3.30 13.69
N PRO A 95 -1.14 2.08 14.21
CA PRO A 95 -0.38 1.93 15.46
C PRO A 95 0.99 2.61 15.45
N ILE A 96 1.63 2.78 14.28
CA ILE A 96 2.95 3.42 14.20
C ILE A 96 2.91 4.89 14.65
N GLU A 97 1.77 5.57 14.50
CA GLU A 97 1.60 6.95 14.96
C GLU A 97 1.70 7.04 16.48
N GLY A 98 1.14 6.05 17.17
CA GLY A 98 1.28 5.91 18.62
C GLY A 98 2.72 5.64 19.05
N TYR A 99 3.44 4.78 18.31
CA TYR A 99 4.86 4.55 18.54
C TYR A 99 5.65 5.86 18.42
N TRP A 100 5.47 6.60 17.33
CA TRP A 100 6.17 7.87 17.13
C TRP A 100 5.80 8.92 18.18
N CYS A 101 4.55 8.98 18.60
CA CYS A 101 4.13 9.86 19.69
C CYS A 101 4.91 9.55 20.99
N HIS A 102 4.94 8.28 21.39
CA HIS A 102 5.68 7.84 22.58
C HIS A 102 7.18 8.11 22.46
N SER A 103 7.80 7.75 21.33
CA SER A 103 9.24 7.95 21.12
C SER A 103 9.61 9.43 21.12
N LYS A 104 8.81 10.29 20.47
CA LYS A 104 9.03 11.75 20.50
C LYS A 104 8.90 12.32 21.90
N GLN A 105 7.94 11.87 22.70
CA GLN A 105 7.81 12.33 24.10
C GLN A 105 9.02 11.93 24.94
N TYR A 106 9.54 10.71 24.78
CA TYR A 106 10.76 10.27 25.45
C TYR A 106 11.95 11.15 25.04
N ILE A 107 12.19 11.28 23.73
CA ILE A 107 13.32 12.06 23.19
C ILE A 107 13.25 13.51 23.65
N ARG A 108 12.08 14.16 23.58
CA ARG A 108 11.90 15.57 24.01
C ARG A 108 12.26 15.81 25.47
N LYS A 109 12.10 14.80 26.34
CA LYS A 109 12.42 14.91 27.78
C LYS A 109 13.92 14.75 28.08
N HIS A 110 14.68 14.12 27.18
CA HIS A 110 16.07 13.72 27.43
C HIS A 110 17.08 14.31 26.43
N THR A 111 16.60 15.05 25.43
CA THR A 111 17.44 15.65 24.39
C THR A 111 18.07 16.95 24.85
N ASP A 112 19.33 17.14 24.46
CA ASP A 112 20.07 18.41 24.53
C ASP A 112 19.98 19.18 23.19
N LYS A 113 19.12 18.75 22.27
CA LYS A 113 18.96 19.25 20.90
C LYS A 113 20.14 18.96 19.96
N SER A 114 21.14 18.18 20.38
CA SER A 114 22.21 17.72 19.49
C SER A 114 21.80 16.49 18.69
N PHE A 115 22.30 16.39 17.46
CA PHE A 115 22.07 15.20 16.63
C PHE A 115 22.73 13.95 17.23
N GLN A 116 23.92 14.09 17.82
CA GLN A 116 24.63 12.99 18.46
C GLN A 116 23.85 12.43 19.66
N LYS A 117 23.22 13.28 20.47
CA LYS A 117 22.35 12.78 21.53
C LYS A 117 21.09 12.13 20.95
N LEU A 118 20.50 12.68 19.89
CA LEU A 118 19.34 12.08 19.22
C LEU A 118 19.61 10.64 18.74
N THR A 119 20.77 10.37 18.14
CA THR A 119 21.11 9.02 17.67
C THR A 119 21.21 8.01 18.82
N THR A 120 21.66 8.44 20.01
CA THR A 120 21.67 7.58 21.21
C THR A 120 20.27 7.42 21.84
N LEU A 121 19.44 8.47 21.83
CA LEU A 121 18.09 8.43 22.40
C LEU A 121 17.08 7.62 21.58
N MET A 122 17.28 7.49 20.27
CA MET A 122 16.38 6.71 19.39
C MET A 122 16.25 5.23 19.82
N PRO A 123 17.34 4.46 20.01
CA PRO A 123 17.25 3.09 20.51
C PRO A 123 16.74 3.02 21.95
N GLU A 124 17.08 3.98 22.82
CA GLU A 124 16.54 4.04 24.20
C GLU A 124 15.03 4.24 24.21
N ALA A 125 14.50 5.14 23.37
CA ALA A 125 13.08 5.38 23.23
C ALA A 125 12.34 4.12 22.78
N LYS A 126 12.93 3.37 21.84
CA LYS A 126 12.40 2.07 21.38
C LYS A 126 12.39 1.05 22.53
N ALA A 127 13.48 0.93 23.29
CA ALA A 127 13.55 0.03 24.44
C ALA A 127 12.48 0.37 25.48
N ASN A 128 12.33 1.66 25.83
CA ASN A 128 11.30 2.12 26.76
C ASN A 128 9.87 1.84 26.28
N PHE A 129 9.63 1.96 24.96
CA PHE A 129 8.33 1.64 24.37
C PHE A 129 7.99 0.14 24.47
N ILE A 130 8.98 -0.73 24.27
CA ILE A 130 8.83 -2.19 24.39
C ILE A 130 8.58 -2.57 25.85
N GLU A 131 9.41 -2.07 26.77
CA GLU A 131 9.32 -2.31 28.22
C GLU A 131 7.95 -1.91 28.79
N LYS A 132 7.40 -0.77 28.35
CA LYS A 132 6.06 -0.32 28.77
C LYS A 132 4.91 -1.09 28.13
N HIS A 133 5.20 -2.09 27.30
CA HIS A 133 4.23 -2.84 26.51
C HIS A 133 3.23 -1.94 25.75
N ALA A 134 3.69 -0.77 25.31
CA ALA A 134 2.82 0.24 24.69
C ALA A 134 2.22 -0.27 23.37
N HIS A 135 2.95 -1.13 22.65
CA HIS A 135 2.46 -1.79 21.43
C HIS A 135 1.13 -2.54 21.64
N LEU A 136 0.97 -3.28 22.75
CA LEU A 136 -0.27 -4.02 23.02
C LEU A 136 -1.46 -3.08 23.16
N LYS A 137 -1.28 -1.94 23.85
CA LYS A 137 -2.32 -0.92 24.01
C LYS A 137 -2.71 -0.31 22.67
N LEU A 138 -1.72 -0.05 21.80
CA LEU A 138 -1.95 0.52 20.47
C LEU A 138 -2.69 -0.44 19.54
N PHE A 139 -2.33 -1.73 19.51
CA PHE A 139 -3.04 -2.73 18.72
C PHE A 139 -4.47 -2.97 19.23
N ARG A 140 -4.68 -2.98 20.55
CA ARG A 140 -6.04 -3.04 21.11
C ARG A 140 -6.86 -1.81 20.71
N ARG A 141 -6.27 -0.62 20.73
CA ARG A 141 -6.94 0.59 20.27
C ARG A 141 -7.28 0.52 18.79
N PHE A 142 -6.35 0.07 17.94
CA PHE A 142 -6.59 -0.14 16.51
C PHE A 142 -7.86 -0.97 16.25
N TRP A 143 -7.97 -2.16 16.85
CA TRP A 143 -9.13 -3.02 16.66
C TRP A 143 -10.43 -2.40 17.19
N ARG A 144 -10.36 -1.66 18.30
CA ARG A 144 -11.53 -0.93 18.84
C ARG A 144 -11.96 0.21 17.91
N THR A 145 -11.01 0.90 17.30
CA THR A 145 -11.29 1.95 16.31
C THR A 145 -11.95 1.38 15.07
N ILE A 146 -11.42 0.27 14.52
CA ILE A 146 -12.04 -0.41 13.37
C ILE A 146 -13.48 -0.84 13.69
N LYS A 147 -13.71 -1.41 14.89
CA LYS A 147 -15.06 -1.77 15.34
C LYS A 147 -15.99 -0.56 15.49
N ALA A 148 -15.48 0.59 15.95
CA ALA A 148 -16.28 1.80 16.05
C ALA A 148 -16.70 2.30 14.66
N TYR A 149 -15.80 2.28 13.68
CA TYR A 149 -16.14 2.61 12.29
C TYR A 149 -17.15 1.64 11.70
N ASP A 150 -17.02 0.35 11.96
CA ASP A 150 -18.00 -0.67 11.55
C ASP A 150 -19.39 -0.42 12.16
N GLN A 151 -19.45 0.19 13.35
CA GLN A 151 -20.68 0.62 14.01
C GLN A 151 -21.21 1.98 13.53
N GLY A 152 -20.60 2.56 12.48
CA GLY A 152 -21.03 3.83 11.89
C GLY A 152 -20.55 5.08 12.64
N LYS A 153 -19.54 4.96 13.52
CA LYS A 153 -18.95 6.13 14.18
C LYS A 153 -18.17 6.99 13.20
N ASP A 154 -18.28 8.31 13.37
CA ASP A 154 -17.50 9.25 12.58
C ASP A 154 -16.07 9.43 13.12
N TYR A 155 -15.25 10.17 12.37
CA TYR A 155 -13.85 10.42 12.70
C TYR A 155 -13.67 11.14 14.04
N LEU A 156 -14.47 12.17 14.30
CA LEU A 156 -14.36 12.98 15.52
C LEU A 156 -14.79 12.18 16.76
N GLU A 157 -15.87 11.40 16.66
CA GLU A 157 -16.33 10.49 17.69
C GLU A 157 -15.21 9.49 18.05
N VAL A 158 -14.59 8.86 17.06
CA VAL A 158 -13.49 7.92 17.26
C VAL A 158 -12.30 8.58 17.98
N LEU A 159 -11.91 9.78 17.56
CA LEU A 159 -10.83 10.52 18.21
C LEU A 159 -11.16 10.82 19.68
N ARG A 160 -12.37 11.28 19.96
CA ARG A 160 -12.82 11.59 21.33
C ARG A 160 -12.90 10.34 22.20
N MET A 161 -13.33 9.21 21.65
CA MET A 161 -13.48 7.95 22.37
C MET A 161 -12.14 7.32 22.77
N PHE A 162 -11.12 7.39 21.92
CA PHE A 162 -9.90 6.58 22.08
C PHE A 162 -8.58 7.36 22.21
N PHE A 163 -8.61 8.69 22.04
CA PHE A 163 -7.42 9.52 22.11
C PHE A 163 -7.57 10.59 23.20
N SER A 164 -8.46 11.55 23.02
CA SER A 164 -8.71 12.61 23.98
C SER A 164 -10.06 13.28 23.72
N GLY A 165 -10.82 13.57 24.79
CA GLY A 165 -12.04 14.37 24.68
C GLY A 165 -11.78 15.80 24.18
N LEU A 166 -10.52 16.26 24.21
CA LEU A 166 -10.10 17.56 23.67
C LEU A 166 -9.79 17.53 22.16
N CYS A 167 -9.93 16.38 21.50
CA CYS A 167 -9.73 16.29 20.06
C CYS A 167 -10.79 17.10 19.30
N ASN A 168 -10.30 17.83 18.28
CA ASN A 168 -11.09 18.58 17.32
C ASN A 168 -10.59 18.21 15.91
N ASP A 169 -11.52 17.94 15.01
CA ASP A 169 -11.28 17.63 13.60
C ASP A 169 -11.27 18.88 12.72
N GLN A 170 -11.67 20.03 13.26
CA GLN A 170 -11.58 21.32 12.58
C GLN A 170 -10.13 21.80 12.51
N ILE A 171 -9.67 22.05 11.28
CA ILE A 171 -8.35 22.61 11.01
C ILE A 171 -8.36 24.10 11.38
N ILE A 172 -7.67 24.45 12.47
CA ILE A 172 -7.66 25.83 13.01
C ILE A 172 -6.81 26.79 12.15
N SER A 173 -5.73 26.31 11.53
CA SER A 173 -5.01 27.06 10.48
C SER A 173 -3.93 26.21 9.80
N HIS A 174 -3.72 26.44 8.50
CA HIS A 174 -2.45 26.10 7.86
C HIS A 174 -1.48 27.25 8.10
N ARG A 175 -0.67 27.18 9.16
CA ARG A 175 0.48 28.08 9.26
C ARG A 175 1.49 27.63 8.21
N LYS A 176 1.53 28.31 7.07
CA LYS A 176 2.56 28.12 6.04
C LYS A 176 3.89 28.55 6.65
N ILE A 177 4.67 27.61 7.17
CA ILE A 177 6.04 27.86 7.59
C ILE A 177 6.89 27.72 6.33
N THR A 178 7.14 28.85 5.66
CA THR A 178 8.14 28.93 4.61
C THR A 178 9.51 29.01 5.26
N ASN A 179 10.28 27.93 5.26
CA ASN A 179 11.68 27.90 5.68
C ASN A 179 12.62 28.64 4.69
N THR A 180 12.11 29.56 3.88
CA THR A 180 12.86 30.22 2.79
C THR A 180 13.58 31.50 3.19
N ASN A 181 13.56 31.90 4.46
CA ASN A 181 14.46 32.95 4.94
C ASN A 181 15.73 32.28 5.49
N LEU A 182 16.53 31.74 4.58
CA LEU A 182 17.97 31.69 4.77
C LEU A 182 18.48 33.07 4.37
N ASP A 183 18.41 34.02 5.31
CA ASP A 183 19.04 35.32 5.14
C ASP A 183 20.57 35.13 5.23
N ASN A 184 21.23 35.31 4.07
CA ASN A 184 22.65 35.58 3.79
C ASN A 184 23.74 34.74 4.50
#